data_AF-A0AAE3ZWC1-F1
#
_entry.id   AF-A0AAE3ZWC1-F1
#
_cell.length_a   1.000
_cell.length_b   1.000
_cell.length_c   1.000
_cell.angle_alpha   90.00
_cell.angle_beta   90.00
_cell.angle_gamma   90.00
#
_symmetry.space_group_name_H-M   'P 1'
#
loop_
_entity.id
_entity.type
_entity.pdbx_description
1 polymer ?
#
loop_
_entity_poly.entity_id
_entity_poly.type
_entity_poly.pdbx_seq_one_letter_code
_entity_poly.pdbx_strand_id
1 'polypeptide(L)'
;MTQLLVTRDGRGRGADRPAPVPGRLGDLHGQRLGVLELPHHMSRGHRSRRRYDLADPAQARSAYQHILTHAAGAGELCDLVNRDLLGRMWPHLHLPAAVRDAWQRRIPELAA
;
A
#
# COMPACT_ATOMS: atom_id res chain seq x y z
N MET A 1 -14.76 44.08 -15.08
CA MET A 1 -15.84 43.22 -14.56
C MET A 1 -15.46 41.78 -14.88
N THR A 2 -14.80 41.14 -13.92
CA THR A 2 -14.11 39.85 -14.10
C THR A 2 -15.11 38.71 -14.05
N GLN A 3 -15.13 37.89 -15.10
CA GLN A 3 -16.01 36.73 -15.22
C GLN A 3 -15.51 35.59 -14.32
N LEU A 4 -16.39 35.11 -13.44
CA LEU A 4 -16.21 33.93 -12.61
C LEU A 4 -16.03 32.70 -13.49
N LEU A 5 -14.85 32.08 -13.46
CA LEU A 5 -14.71 30.65 -13.73
C LEU A 5 -14.81 29.94 -12.40
N VAL A 6 -16.00 29.42 -12.11
CA VAL A 6 -16.20 28.44 -11.04
C VAL A 6 -15.56 27.13 -11.50
N THR A 7 -14.28 26.94 -11.22
CA THR A 7 -13.67 25.63 -11.36
C THR A 7 -14.22 24.76 -10.25
N ARG A 8 -15.24 23.96 -10.60
CA ARG A 8 -15.56 22.74 -9.85
C ARG A 8 -14.38 21.78 -10.05
N ASP A 9 -13.44 21.76 -9.12
CA ASP A 9 -12.46 20.69 -9.05
C ASP A 9 -12.84 19.71 -7.93
N GLY A 10 -13.11 18.48 -8.34
CA GLY A 10 -13.48 17.38 -7.47
C GLY A 10 -12.25 16.62 -7.00
N ARG A 11 -12.31 16.16 -5.74
CA ARG A 11 -11.49 15.09 -5.17
C ARG A 11 -9.97 15.31 -5.16
N GLY A 12 -9.49 15.83 -4.03
CA GLY A 12 -8.05 15.82 -3.72
C GLY A 12 -7.76 16.02 -2.24
N ARG A 13 -8.22 15.11 -1.36
CA ARG A 13 -7.68 15.01 0.01
C ARG A 13 -6.82 13.75 0.11
N GLY A 14 -5.61 13.82 -0.46
CA GLY A 14 -4.66 12.70 -0.46
C GLY A 14 -3.34 12.94 -1.21
N ALA A 15 -3.23 13.99 -2.03
CA ALA A 15 -2.05 14.20 -2.88
C ALA A 15 -0.82 14.78 -2.15
N ASP A 16 -0.97 15.30 -0.93
CA ASP A 16 0.11 16.04 -0.25
C ASP A 16 0.88 15.19 0.79
N ARG A 17 0.34 14.05 1.21
CA ARG A 17 1.03 13.21 2.19
C ARG A 17 1.93 12.20 1.47
N PRO A 18 3.25 12.19 1.72
CA PRO A 18 4.13 11.17 1.18
C PRO A 18 3.64 9.78 1.60
N ALA A 19 3.72 8.82 0.69
CA ALA A 19 3.40 7.43 0.98
C ALA A 19 4.20 6.97 2.22
N PRO A 20 3.58 6.28 3.19
CA PRO A 20 4.34 5.76 4.31
C PRO A 20 5.31 4.68 3.80
N VAL A 21 6.56 4.76 4.27
CA VAL A 21 7.61 3.80 3.93
C VAL A 21 8.34 3.43 5.23
N PRO A 22 8.60 2.15 5.51
CA PRO A 22 9.41 1.74 6.65
C PRO A 22 10.87 2.20 6.49
N GLY A 23 11.61 2.18 7.59
CA GLY A 23 13.01 2.63 7.60
C GLY A 23 13.92 1.73 6.76
N ARG A 24 13.68 0.41 6.83
CA ARG A 24 14.38 -0.63 6.06
C ARG A 24 13.44 -1.80 5.76
N LEU A 25 13.82 -2.63 4.79
CA LEU A 25 13.07 -3.84 4.48
C LEU A 25 12.99 -4.82 5.67
N GLY A 26 14.02 -4.85 6.52
CA GLY A 26 14.08 -5.70 7.71
C GLY A 26 13.08 -5.37 8.83
N ASP A 27 12.40 -4.23 8.78
CA ASP A 27 11.37 -3.85 9.76
C ASP A 27 10.00 -4.49 9.44
N LEU A 28 9.89 -5.18 8.31
CA LEU A 28 8.66 -5.81 7.84
C LEU A 28 8.52 -7.21 8.44
N HIS A 29 7.63 -7.33 9.43
CA HIS A 29 7.44 -8.51 10.27
C HIS A 29 6.10 -9.20 10.05
N GLY A 30 5.31 -8.75 9.09
CA GLY A 30 4.02 -9.35 8.76
C GLY A 30 4.13 -10.83 8.45
N GLN A 31 3.01 -11.53 8.63
CA GLN A 31 2.93 -12.95 8.34
C GLN A 31 3.15 -13.24 6.85
N ARG A 32 3.79 -14.39 6.57
CA ARG A 32 4.09 -14.83 5.19
C ARG A 32 3.03 -15.77 4.62
N LEU A 33 2.28 -16.44 5.48
CA LEU A 33 1.33 -17.50 5.14
C LEU A 33 0.07 -17.36 5.98
N GLY A 34 -1.00 -18.05 5.58
CA GLY A 34 -2.30 -18.00 6.23
C GLY A 34 -3.16 -16.83 5.78
N VAL A 35 -4.24 -16.59 6.51
CA VAL A 35 -5.23 -15.56 6.17
C VAL A 35 -4.81 -14.22 6.77
N LEU A 36 -4.54 -13.23 5.93
CA LEU A 36 -4.33 -11.84 6.33
C LEU A 36 -5.67 -11.11 6.40
N GLU A 37 -6.01 -10.60 7.58
CA GLU A 37 -7.17 -9.73 7.76
C GLU A 37 -6.71 -8.27 7.83
N LEU A 38 -7.18 -7.45 6.88
CA LEU A 38 -6.87 -6.03 6.85
C LEU A 38 -7.62 -5.25 7.93
N PRO A 39 -7.03 -4.17 8.45
CA PRO A 39 -7.71 -3.24 9.34
C PRO A 39 -9.00 -2.63 8.74
N HIS A 40 -9.96 -2.31 9.61
CA HIS A 40 -11.28 -1.84 9.18
C HIS A 40 -11.25 -0.55 8.34
N HIS A 41 -10.34 0.39 8.62
CA HIS A 41 -10.26 1.66 7.87
C HIS A 41 -9.88 1.48 6.41
N MET A 42 -9.24 0.37 6.04
CA MET A 42 -8.92 0.04 4.65
C MET A 42 -10.15 -0.46 3.87
N SER A 43 -11.23 -0.86 4.55
CA SER A 43 -12.43 -1.41 3.88
C SER A 43 -13.51 -0.39 3.49
N ARG A 44 -13.17 0.89 3.32
CA ARG A 44 -14.14 1.98 3.06
C ARG A 44 -14.87 1.78 1.71
N GLY A 45 -16.01 1.09 1.76
CA GLY A 45 -16.95 0.91 0.65
C GLY A 45 -17.30 -0.54 0.31
N HIS A 46 -16.51 -1.52 0.75
CA HIS A 46 -16.74 -2.94 0.44
C HIS A 46 -16.42 -3.80 1.66
N ARG A 47 -17.39 -3.89 2.59
CA ARG A 47 -17.22 -4.55 3.91
C ARG A 47 -16.88 -6.05 3.81
N SER A 48 -17.14 -6.68 2.68
CA SER A 48 -17.18 -8.14 2.55
C SER A 48 -15.83 -8.79 2.25
N ARG A 49 -14.76 -8.03 1.94
CA ARG A 49 -13.47 -8.64 1.58
C ARG A 49 -12.28 -7.92 2.21
N ARG A 50 -12.03 -8.24 3.49
CA ARG A 50 -10.81 -7.86 4.23
C ARG A 50 -9.85 -9.03 4.46
N ARG A 51 -10.28 -10.24 4.16
CA ARG A 51 -9.49 -11.47 4.35
C ARG A 51 -8.88 -11.90 3.02
N TYR A 52 -7.58 -12.15 3.06
CA TYR A 52 -6.79 -12.56 1.91
C TYR A 52 -5.98 -13.79 2.30
N ASP A 53 -6.10 -14.87 1.52
CA ASP A 53 -5.21 -16.01 1.69
C ASP A 53 -3.84 -15.68 1.07
N LEU A 54 -2.79 -15.69 1.89
CA LEU A 54 -1.42 -15.44 1.42
C LEU A 54 -0.82 -16.61 0.65
N ALA A 55 -1.41 -17.81 0.72
CA ALA A 55 -1.02 -18.94 -0.11
C ALA A 55 -1.49 -18.77 -1.58
N ASP A 56 -2.51 -17.95 -1.82
CA ASP A 56 -2.98 -17.58 -3.17
C ASP A 56 -2.22 -16.34 -3.68
N PRO A 57 -1.37 -16.46 -4.73
CA PRO A 57 -0.57 -15.35 -5.23
C PRO A 57 -1.39 -14.17 -5.76
N ALA A 58 -2.62 -14.37 -6.23
CA ALA A 58 -3.48 -13.29 -6.67
C ALA A 58 -4.03 -12.51 -5.47
N GLN A 59 -4.45 -13.21 -4.42
CA GLN A 59 -4.94 -12.59 -3.19
C GLN A 59 -3.83 -11.88 -2.42
N ALA A 60 -2.65 -12.48 -2.29
CA ALA A 60 -1.50 -11.86 -1.65
C ALA A 60 -1.07 -10.57 -2.35
N ARG A 61 -0.99 -10.57 -3.71
CA ARG A 61 -0.72 -9.35 -4.49
C ARG A 61 -1.76 -8.27 -4.25
N SER A 62 -3.04 -8.65 -4.26
CA SER A 62 -4.16 -7.73 -4.03
C SER A 62 -4.09 -7.11 -2.64
N ALA A 63 -3.78 -7.91 -1.62
CA ALA A 63 -3.60 -7.45 -0.25
C ALA A 63 -2.45 -6.45 -0.15
N TYR A 64 -1.29 -6.75 -0.74
CA TYR A 64 -0.11 -5.88 -0.64
C TYR A 64 -0.30 -4.57 -1.40
N GLN A 65 -0.90 -4.60 -2.59
CA GLN A 65 -1.28 -3.36 -3.31
C GLN A 65 -2.22 -2.49 -2.47
N HIS A 66 -3.18 -3.12 -1.80
CA HIS A 66 -4.11 -2.43 -0.91
C HIS A 66 -3.38 -1.79 0.27
N ILE A 67 -2.60 -2.58 1.02
CA ILE A 67 -1.87 -2.14 2.21
C ILE A 67 -0.91 -1.00 1.88
N LEU A 68 -0.07 -1.16 0.85
CA LEU A 68 0.93 -0.17 0.46
C LEU A 68 0.32 1.18 0.04
N THR A 69 -0.93 1.16 -0.43
CA THR A 69 -1.64 2.36 -0.87
C THR A 69 -2.44 3.02 0.26
N HIS A 70 -2.94 2.24 1.24
CA HIS A 70 -3.93 2.71 2.21
C HIS A 70 -3.48 2.66 3.67
N ALA A 71 -2.27 2.17 3.96
CA ALA A 71 -1.74 2.16 5.32
C ALA A 71 -1.72 3.55 5.94
N ALA A 72 -2.10 3.64 7.21
CA ALA A 72 -2.14 4.89 7.97
C ALA A 72 -0.72 5.41 8.32
N GLY A 73 0.28 4.51 8.31
CA GLY A 73 1.66 4.83 8.65
C GLY A 73 2.61 3.64 8.51
N ALA A 74 3.89 3.88 8.79
CA ALA A 74 4.95 2.88 8.66
C ALA A 74 4.81 1.71 9.66
N GLY A 75 4.35 1.95 10.89
CA GLY A 75 4.14 0.87 11.86
C GLY A 75 3.14 -0.18 11.37
N GLU A 76 2.00 0.27 10.81
CA GLU A 76 1.00 -0.63 10.22
C GLU A 76 1.55 -1.41 9.01
N LEU A 77 2.46 -0.82 8.23
CA LEU A 77 3.16 -1.54 7.18
C LEU A 77 4.07 -2.63 7.74
N CYS A 78 4.83 -2.31 8.79
CA CYS A 78 5.71 -3.26 9.46
C CYS A 78 4.94 -4.47 10.02
N ASP A 79 3.72 -4.25 10.53
CA ASP A 79 2.89 -5.31 11.11
C ASP A 79 2.19 -6.19 10.05
N LEU A 80 1.85 -5.63 8.88
CA LEU A 80 1.03 -6.32 7.88
C LEU A 80 1.82 -6.89 6.70
N VAL A 81 3.01 -6.35 6.42
CA VAL A 81 3.81 -6.73 5.25
C VAL A 81 4.99 -7.59 5.70
N ASN A 82 5.22 -8.70 5.01
CA ASN A 82 6.36 -9.57 5.20
C ASN A 82 7.47 -9.18 4.21
N ARG A 83 8.70 -9.03 4.72
CA ARG A 83 9.89 -8.73 3.90
C ARG A 83 10.07 -9.67 2.71
N ASP A 84 10.09 -10.97 2.94
CA ASP A 84 10.44 -11.96 1.90
C ASP A 84 9.34 -12.05 0.86
N LEU A 85 8.08 -11.98 1.30
CA LEU A 85 6.94 -11.98 0.40
C LEU A 85 6.89 -10.71 -0.44
N LEU A 86 7.16 -9.55 0.17
CA LEU A 86 7.21 -8.28 -0.54
C LEU A 86 8.30 -8.28 -1.59
N GLY A 87 9.53 -8.70 -1.25
CA GLY A 87 10.63 -8.76 -2.20
C GLY A 87 10.30 -9.63 -3.42
N ARG A 88 9.68 -10.80 -3.20
CA ARG A 88 9.25 -11.70 -4.28
C ARG A 88 8.13 -11.10 -5.15
N MET A 89 7.19 -10.39 -4.53
CA MET A 89 6.01 -9.87 -5.24
C MET A 89 6.24 -8.51 -5.86
N TRP A 90 7.24 -7.76 -5.40
CA TRP A 90 7.46 -6.37 -5.78
C TRP A 90 7.41 -6.12 -7.29
N PRO A 91 8.09 -6.88 -8.17
CA PRO A 91 8.01 -6.67 -9.62
C PRO A 91 6.61 -6.82 -10.21
N HIS A 92 5.71 -7.53 -9.51
CA HIS A 92 4.37 -7.88 -9.95
C HIS A 92 3.25 -7.04 -9.30
N LEU A 93 3.60 -6.06 -8.46
CA LEU A 93 2.62 -5.16 -7.85
C LEU A 93 2.31 -3.99 -8.79
N HIS A 94 1.02 -3.77 -9.06
CA HIS A 94 0.52 -2.60 -9.75
C HIS A 94 0.28 -1.50 -8.72
N LEU A 95 1.29 -0.65 -8.51
CA LEU A 95 1.26 0.45 -7.54
C LEU A 95 1.16 1.80 -8.26
N PRO A 96 0.56 2.83 -7.63
CA PRO A 96 0.76 4.20 -8.07
C PRO A 96 2.25 4.53 -8.13
N ALA A 97 2.69 5.24 -9.18
CA ALA A 97 4.11 5.55 -9.40
C ALA A 97 4.76 6.22 -8.18
N ALA A 98 4.08 7.20 -7.58
CA ALA A 98 4.56 7.88 -6.37
C ALA A 98 4.83 6.94 -5.19
N VAL A 99 4.04 5.87 -5.02
CA VAL A 99 4.25 4.86 -3.97
C VAL A 99 5.47 4.00 -4.33
N ARG A 100 5.56 3.51 -5.57
CA ARG A 100 6.69 2.73 -6.05
C ARG A 100 8.02 3.49 -5.88
N ASP A 101 8.06 4.74 -6.33
CA ASP A 101 9.26 5.57 -6.27
C ASP A 101 9.64 5.94 -4.84
N ALA A 102 8.67 6.19 -3.95
CA ALA A 102 8.95 6.45 -2.54
C ALA A 102 9.59 5.23 -1.87
N TRP A 103 9.07 4.03 -2.14
CA TRP A 103 9.61 2.78 -1.61
C TRP A 103 10.99 2.45 -2.16
N GLN A 104 11.20 2.52 -3.47
CA GLN A 104 12.51 2.22 -4.08
C GLN A 104 13.60 3.23 -3.72
N ARG A 105 13.26 4.52 -3.56
CA ARG A 105 14.22 5.53 -3.08
C ARG A 105 14.68 5.25 -1.65
N ARG A 106 13.79 4.76 -0.78
CA ARG A 106 14.10 4.48 0.62
C ARG A 106 14.71 3.09 0.81
N ILE A 107 14.29 2.11 0.01
CA ILE A 107 14.67 0.71 0.08
C ILE A 107 15.17 0.28 -1.31
N PRO A 108 16.45 0.54 -1.64
CA PRO A 108 17.02 0.25 -2.96
C PRO A 108 16.99 -1.24 -3.33
N GLU A 109 16.92 -2.13 -2.34
CA GLU A 109 16.80 -3.59 -2.51
C GLU A 109 15.56 -4.00 -3.32
N LEU A 110 14.52 -3.15 -3.39
CA LEU A 110 13.31 -3.36 -4.19
C LEU A 110 13.46 -2.86 -5.64
N ALA A 111 14.55 -2.18 -5.98
CA ALA A 111 14.85 -1.73 -7.35
C ALA A 111 15.90 -2.62 -8.05
N ALA A 112 16.52 -3.53 -7.30
CA ALA A 112 17.56 -4.44 -7.77
C ALA A 112 17.00 -5.64 -8.56
#